data_AF-A0A7X0RKU3-F1
#
_entry.id   AF-A0A7X0RKU3-F1
#
_cell.length_a   1.000
_cell.length_b   1.000
_cell.length_c   1.000
_cell.angle_alpha   90.00
_cell.angle_beta   90.00
_cell.angle_gamma   90.00
#
_symmetry.space_group_name_H-M   'P 1'
#
loop_
_entity.id
_entity.type
_entity.pdbx_description
1 polymer ?
#
loop_
_entity_poly.entity_id
_entity_poly.type
_entity_poly.pdbx_seq_one_letter_code
_entity_poly.pdbx_strand_id
1 'polypeptide(L)'
;MTEELHEVSLTVNGTHHELRVPARRLLSDALRHDLALTGTHVGCEHGVCGACTILVDGRPTRACLMFAVSAVGTEITTVEGLTNPDGSLGHVQQAFAECHGLQCGFCTPGFLTTITAGLRDNPTPTHEECRDMIAGNLCRCTGYQNIVKAVERAAELGLDTVAARPTRPTNDPAARPTRPTSDPAARPTRPTSEPTNGGEAS
;
A
#
# COMPACT_ATOMS: atom_id res chain seq x y z
N MET A 1 0.76 15.17 -36.76
CA MET A 1 -0.33 14.38 -36.15
C MET A 1 -0.34 14.68 -34.67
N THR A 2 -1.43 15.23 -34.15
CA THR A 2 -1.67 15.35 -32.71
C THR A 2 -2.01 13.97 -32.17
N GLU A 3 -1.41 13.60 -31.05
CA GLU A 3 -1.65 12.31 -30.40
C GLU A 3 -2.94 12.33 -29.57
N GLU A 4 -3.74 11.27 -29.66
CA GLU A 4 -4.94 11.10 -28.86
C GLU A 4 -4.58 10.84 -27.39
N LEU A 5 -5.30 11.49 -26.48
CA LEU A 5 -5.11 11.38 -25.04
C LEU A 5 -6.32 10.71 -24.39
N HIS A 6 -6.07 9.80 -23.46
CA HIS A 6 -7.07 9.11 -22.66
C HIS A 6 -7.09 9.66 -21.25
N GLU A 7 -8.28 9.77 -20.67
CA GLU A 7 -8.47 10.03 -19.24
C GLU A 7 -8.15 8.76 -18.45
N VAL A 8 -7.28 8.90 -17.44
CA VAL A 8 -6.80 7.80 -16.61
C VAL A 8 -6.86 8.23 -15.15
N SER A 9 -7.64 7.50 -14.37
CA SER A 9 -7.73 7.64 -12.92
C SER A 9 -6.87 6.57 -12.24
N LEU A 10 -5.92 7.01 -11.39
CA LEU A 10 -4.99 6.15 -10.66
C LEU A 10 -5.06 6.43 -9.16
N THR A 11 -5.01 5.38 -8.34
CA THR A 11 -4.74 5.52 -6.90
C THR A 11 -3.29 5.16 -6.63
N VAL A 12 -2.48 6.14 -6.22
CA VAL A 12 -1.04 5.97 -5.98
C VAL A 12 -0.72 6.39 -4.55
N ASN A 13 -0.14 5.49 -3.77
CA ASN A 13 0.16 5.69 -2.35
C ASN A 13 -1.07 6.18 -1.56
N GLY A 14 -2.26 5.63 -1.83
CA GLY A 14 -3.53 6.05 -1.21
C GLY A 14 -4.08 7.40 -1.68
N THR A 15 -3.44 8.07 -2.64
CA THR A 15 -3.90 9.35 -3.21
C THR A 15 -4.48 9.13 -4.61
N HIS A 16 -5.63 9.74 -4.88
CA HIS A 16 -6.30 9.66 -6.18
C HIS A 16 -5.76 10.73 -7.14
N HIS A 17 -5.43 10.31 -8.36
CA HIS A 17 -4.87 11.16 -9.41
C HIS A 17 -5.65 10.99 -10.71
N GLU A 18 -5.97 12.11 -11.36
CA GLU A 18 -6.58 12.16 -12.69
C GLU A 18 -5.55 12.65 -13.70
N LEU A 19 -5.35 11.90 -14.78
CA LEU A 19 -4.32 12.15 -15.80
C LEU A 19 -4.93 12.13 -17.20
N ARG A 20 -4.33 12.87 -18.14
CA ARG A 20 -4.61 12.76 -19.57
C ARG A 20 -3.34 12.39 -20.31
N VAL A 21 -3.24 11.13 -20.72
CA VAL A 21 -2.00 10.56 -21.27
C VAL A 21 -2.28 9.78 -22.56
N PRO A 22 -1.31 9.65 -23.46
CA PRO A 22 -1.48 8.78 -24.61
C PRO A 22 -1.54 7.30 -24.23
N ALA A 23 -2.17 6.47 -25.08
CA ALA A 23 -2.31 5.03 -24.83
C ALA A 23 -0.97 4.31 -24.61
N ARG A 24 0.10 4.80 -25.26
CA ARG A 24 1.45 4.22 -25.15
C ARG A 24 2.22 4.65 -23.89
N ARG A 25 1.66 5.55 -23.06
CA ARG A 25 2.36 6.03 -21.87
C ARG A 25 2.61 4.88 -20.91
N LEU A 26 3.88 4.57 -20.66
CA LEU A 26 4.25 3.58 -19.66
C LEU A 26 3.90 4.07 -18.27
N LEU A 27 3.57 3.16 -17.36
CA LEU A 27 3.24 3.49 -15.98
C LEU A 27 4.44 4.09 -15.26
N SER A 28 5.66 3.61 -15.54
CA SER A 28 6.89 4.24 -15.02
C SER A 28 6.97 5.72 -15.36
N ASP A 29 6.59 6.08 -16.58
CA ASP A 29 6.69 7.45 -17.07
C ASP A 29 5.56 8.31 -16.51
N ALA A 30 4.35 7.75 -16.39
CA ALA A 30 3.24 8.40 -15.72
C ALA A 30 3.58 8.79 -14.28
N LEU A 31 4.13 7.83 -13.51
CA LEU A 31 4.56 8.07 -12.14
C LEU A 31 5.64 9.16 -12.07
N ARG A 32 6.69 9.06 -12.90
CA ARG A 32 7.86 9.94 -12.81
C ARG A 32 7.64 11.34 -13.35
N HIS A 33 6.94 11.46 -14.47
CA HIS A 33 6.89 12.70 -15.24
C HIS A 33 5.54 13.40 -15.14
N ASP A 34 4.44 12.65 -15.04
CA ASP A 34 3.10 13.24 -14.93
C ASP A 34 2.71 13.46 -13.46
N LEU A 35 3.11 12.56 -12.55
CA LEU A 35 2.85 12.66 -11.10
C LEU A 35 4.05 13.16 -10.28
N ALA A 36 5.22 13.34 -10.90
CA ALA A 36 6.46 13.75 -10.24
C ALA A 36 6.92 12.83 -9.07
N LEU A 37 6.46 11.58 -9.05
CA LEU A 37 6.92 10.53 -8.12
C LEU A 37 8.17 9.86 -8.69
N THR A 38 9.30 10.52 -8.49
CA THR A 38 10.57 10.18 -9.15
C THR A 38 11.31 8.98 -8.57
N GLY A 39 10.86 8.43 -7.43
CA GLY A 39 11.51 7.32 -6.75
C GLY A 39 11.47 6.01 -7.54
N THR A 40 10.50 5.83 -8.43
CA THR A 40 10.52 4.69 -9.38
C THR A 40 11.57 4.96 -10.46
N HIS A 41 12.64 4.15 -10.52
CA HIS A 41 13.72 4.35 -11.48
C HIS A 41 13.56 3.49 -12.74
N VAL A 42 14.08 3.97 -13.86
CA VAL A 42 14.06 3.24 -15.14
C VAL A 42 15.49 3.05 -15.62
N GLY A 43 15.94 1.79 -15.68
CA GLY A 43 17.32 1.44 -16.05
C GLY A 43 17.45 0.71 -17.38
N CYS A 44 16.56 -0.26 -17.65
CA CYS A 44 16.66 -1.11 -18.83
C CYS A 44 15.44 -1.06 -19.76
N GLU A 45 14.27 -0.65 -19.29
CA GLU A 45 13.01 -0.56 -20.08
C GLU A 45 12.48 -1.87 -20.68
N HIS A 46 13.14 -3.00 -20.43
CA HIS A 46 12.70 -4.33 -20.87
C HIS A 46 12.54 -5.33 -19.69
N GLY A 47 12.26 -4.82 -18.48
CA GLY A 47 11.88 -5.63 -17.30
C GLY A 47 12.98 -6.40 -16.56
N VAL A 48 14.22 -6.41 -17.06
CA VAL A 48 15.32 -7.23 -16.52
C VAL A 48 15.92 -6.67 -15.23
N CYS A 49 16.21 -5.36 -15.16
CA CYS A 49 16.96 -4.82 -14.03
C CYS A 49 16.17 -4.70 -12.73
N GLY A 50 14.84 -4.60 -12.81
CA GLY A 50 13.97 -4.45 -11.66
C GLY A 50 13.99 -3.11 -10.92
N ALA A 51 14.76 -2.12 -11.38
CA ALA A 51 14.78 -0.78 -10.77
C ALA A 51 13.41 -0.06 -10.79
N CYS A 52 12.53 -0.43 -11.73
CA CYS A 52 11.19 0.14 -11.91
C CYS A 52 10.11 -0.61 -11.13
N THR A 53 10.48 -1.45 -10.16
CA THR A 53 9.51 -2.27 -9.44
C THR A 53 8.68 -1.41 -8.50
N ILE A 54 7.37 -1.51 -8.66
CA ILE A 54 6.34 -0.93 -7.80
C ILE A 54 5.43 -2.07 -7.32
N LEU A 55 4.49 -1.78 -6.43
CA LEU A 55 3.41 -2.70 -6.10
C LEU A 55 2.14 -2.29 -6.85
N VAL A 56 1.49 -3.27 -7.47
CA VAL A 56 0.13 -3.13 -8.03
C VAL A 56 -0.74 -4.16 -7.33
N ASP A 57 -1.74 -3.68 -6.60
CA ASP A 57 -2.56 -4.48 -5.68
C ASP A 57 -1.70 -5.31 -4.72
N GLY A 58 -0.64 -4.67 -4.20
CA GLY A 58 0.33 -5.29 -3.30
C GLY A 58 1.33 -6.25 -3.95
N ARG A 59 1.26 -6.50 -5.27
CA ARG A 59 2.17 -7.43 -5.97
C ARG A 59 3.29 -6.70 -6.72
N PRO A 60 4.55 -7.17 -6.61
CA PRO A 60 5.66 -6.58 -7.37
C PRO A 60 5.42 -6.62 -8.88
N THR A 61 5.48 -5.46 -9.52
CA THR A 61 5.20 -5.29 -10.95
C THR A 61 6.24 -4.38 -11.60
N ARG A 62 6.65 -4.70 -12.83
CA ARG A 62 7.57 -3.86 -13.62
C ARG A 62 6.82 -2.70 -14.24
N ALA A 63 6.96 -1.50 -13.69
CA ALA A 63 6.24 -0.32 -14.20
C ALA A 63 6.59 0.03 -15.66
N CYS A 64 7.81 -0.29 -16.11
CA CYS A 64 8.23 -0.04 -17.50
C CYS A 64 7.58 -0.99 -18.53
N LEU A 65 6.90 -2.05 -18.11
CA LEU A 65 6.23 -3.00 -18.99
C LEU A 65 4.69 -2.92 -18.91
N MET A 66 4.16 -1.92 -18.21
CA MET A 66 2.73 -1.71 -18.03
C MET A 66 2.37 -0.34 -18.60
N PHE A 67 1.27 -0.23 -19.33
CA PHE A 67 0.74 1.05 -19.76
C PHE A 67 -0.07 1.69 -18.62
N ALA A 68 -0.01 3.02 -18.51
CA ALA A 68 -0.76 3.78 -17.52
C ALA A 68 -2.28 3.58 -17.66
N VAL A 69 -2.77 3.51 -18.91
CA VAL A 69 -4.19 3.23 -19.21
C VAL A 69 -4.66 1.86 -18.71
N SER A 70 -3.75 0.90 -18.53
CA SER A 70 -4.07 -0.45 -18.02
C SER A 70 -4.06 -0.52 -16.49
N ALA A 71 -3.66 0.54 -15.80
CA ALA A 71 -3.58 0.60 -14.34
C ALA A 71 -4.83 1.20 -13.69
N VAL A 72 -5.85 1.56 -14.48
CA VAL A 72 -7.12 2.07 -13.95
C VAL A 72 -7.76 1.03 -13.03
N GLY A 73 -8.17 1.49 -11.85
CA GLY A 73 -8.86 0.65 -10.86
C GLY A 73 -7.97 -0.25 -10.01
N THR A 74 -6.64 -0.12 -10.11
CA THR A 74 -5.69 -0.82 -9.23
C THR A 74 -5.13 0.12 -8.16
N GLU A 75 -4.66 -0.45 -7.05
CA GLU A 75 -3.92 0.29 -6.03
C GLU A 75 -2.42 0.21 -6.30
N ILE A 76 -1.78 1.36 -6.49
CA ILE A 76 -0.35 1.45 -6.77
C ILE A 76 0.40 1.91 -5.52
N THR A 77 1.46 1.20 -5.15
CA THR A 77 2.41 1.66 -4.12
C THR A 77 3.81 1.78 -4.72
N THR A 78 4.39 2.98 -4.60
CA THR A 78 5.77 3.30 -4.99
C THR A 78 6.68 3.31 -3.77
N VAL A 79 7.98 3.56 -3.94
CA VAL A 79 8.91 3.63 -2.80
C VAL A 79 8.56 4.76 -1.83
N GLU A 80 7.99 5.86 -2.34
CA GLU A 80 7.50 6.99 -1.57
C GLU A 80 6.36 6.60 -0.62
N GLY A 81 5.60 5.55 -0.96
CA GLY A 81 4.50 5.04 -0.13
C GLY A 81 4.93 4.02 0.93
N LEU A 82 6.23 3.73 1.08
CA LEU A 82 6.72 2.72 2.03
C LEU A 82 7.04 3.27 3.43
N THR A 83 6.97 4.59 3.62
CA THR A 83 7.17 5.20 4.94
C THR A 83 5.99 4.89 5.86
N ASN A 84 6.24 4.92 7.16
CA ASN A 84 5.17 4.86 8.15
C ASN A 84 4.26 6.10 8.06
N PRO A 85 3.04 6.06 8.63
CA PRO A 85 2.11 7.20 8.58
C PRO A 85 2.65 8.50 9.21
N ASP A 86 3.62 8.40 10.13
CA ASP A 86 4.29 9.54 10.76
C ASP A 86 5.47 10.09 9.95
N GLY A 87 5.75 9.53 8.76
CA GLY A 87 6.85 9.89 7.88
C GLY A 87 8.20 9.25 8.26
N SER A 88 8.25 8.44 9.32
CA SER A 88 9.45 7.66 9.63
C SER A 88 9.66 6.52 8.63
N LEU A 89 10.90 6.01 8.56
CA LEU A 89 11.24 4.91 7.67
C LEU A 89 10.46 3.64 8.03
N GLY A 90 9.88 2.98 7.02
CA GLY A 90 9.35 1.63 7.19
C GLY A 90 10.47 0.63 7.51
N HIS A 91 10.12 -0.55 8.05
CA HIS A 91 11.13 -1.51 8.53
C HIS A 91 12.14 -1.94 7.45
N VAL A 92 11.73 -2.06 6.18
CA VAL A 92 12.63 -2.41 5.07
C VAL A 92 13.61 -1.27 4.78
N GLN A 93 13.11 -0.03 4.77
CA GLN A 93 13.94 1.17 4.56
C GLN A 93 14.96 1.33 5.70
N GLN A 94 14.52 1.14 6.94
CA GLN A 94 15.36 1.19 8.13
C GLN A 94 16.47 0.13 8.06
N ALA A 95 16.14 -1.11 7.71
CA ALA A 95 17.12 -2.18 7.56
C ALA A 95 18.17 -1.89 6.48
N PHE A 96 17.77 -1.28 5.35
CA PHE A 96 18.72 -0.85 4.32
C PHE A 96 19.71 0.19 4.84
N ALA A 97 19.25 1.13 5.68
CA ALA A 97 20.11 2.12 6.31
C ALA A 97 21.09 1.45 7.30
N GLU A 98 20.60 0.59 8.19
CA GLU A 98 21.40 -0.11 9.22
C GLU A 98 22.45 -1.04 8.60
N CYS A 99 22.07 -1.79 7.56
CA CYS A 99 22.93 -2.81 6.96
C CYS A 99 23.82 -2.29 5.82
N HIS A 100 23.80 -0.98 5.54
CA HIS A 100 24.50 -0.41 4.38
C HIS A 100 24.09 -1.12 3.08
N GLY A 101 22.78 -1.33 2.90
CA GLY A 101 22.17 -2.07 1.79
C GLY A 101 22.23 -1.34 0.45
N LEU A 102 22.76 -0.12 0.40
CA LEU A 102 22.91 0.66 -0.84
C LEU A 102 24.27 1.34 -0.95
N GLN A 103 24.62 1.74 -2.17
CA GLN A 103 25.73 2.64 -2.48
C GLN A 103 25.22 3.79 -3.36
N CYS A 104 25.18 3.61 -4.69
CA CYS A 104 24.69 4.64 -5.61
C CYS A 104 23.18 4.94 -5.46
N GLY A 105 22.43 4.07 -4.79
CA GLY A 105 20.99 4.24 -4.54
C GLY A 105 20.06 3.95 -5.73
N PHE A 106 20.58 3.80 -6.96
CA PHE A 106 19.75 3.70 -8.15
C PHE A 106 18.82 2.47 -8.17
N CYS A 107 19.29 1.31 -7.72
CA CYS A 107 18.46 0.10 -7.67
C CYS A 107 17.58 0.03 -6.41
N THR A 108 17.86 0.86 -5.41
CA THR A 108 17.28 0.74 -4.06
C THR A 108 15.76 0.77 -4.04
N PRO A 109 15.06 1.69 -4.75
CA PRO A 109 13.61 1.70 -4.79
C PRO A 109 12.97 0.36 -5.19
N GLY A 110 13.51 -0.28 -6.24
CA GLY A 110 13.04 -1.58 -6.70
C GLY A 110 13.28 -2.72 -5.70
N PHE A 111 14.41 -2.69 -4.97
CA PHE A 111 14.63 -3.65 -3.89
C PHE A 111 13.65 -3.44 -2.74
N LEU A 112 13.46 -2.20 -2.29
CA LEU A 112 12.58 -1.89 -1.15
C LEU A 112 11.14 -2.36 -1.41
N THR A 113 10.61 -2.09 -2.61
CA THR A 113 9.25 -2.53 -2.98
C THR A 113 9.15 -4.05 -3.08
N THR A 114 10.10 -4.71 -3.75
CA THR A 114 10.15 -6.18 -3.83
C THR A 114 10.21 -6.84 -2.45
N ILE A 115 11.08 -6.36 -1.57
CA ILE A 115 11.30 -6.96 -0.24
C ILE A 115 10.09 -6.71 0.65
N THR A 116 9.45 -5.54 0.56
CA THR A 116 8.22 -5.24 1.30
C THR A 116 7.12 -6.25 0.97
N ALA A 117 6.90 -6.55 -0.31
CA ALA A 117 5.94 -7.58 -0.70
C ALA A 117 6.40 -8.99 -0.31
N GLY A 118 7.68 -9.31 -0.50
CA GLY A 118 8.23 -10.63 -0.17
C GLY A 118 8.12 -10.96 1.32
N LEU A 119 8.39 -10.01 2.21
CA LEU A 119 8.29 -10.20 3.66
C LEU A 119 6.85 -10.21 4.18
N ARG A 120 5.91 -9.60 3.46
CA ARG A 120 4.48 -9.78 3.76
C ARG A 120 4.06 -11.23 3.54
N ASP A 121 4.59 -11.87 2.50
CA ASP A 121 4.21 -13.22 2.09
C ASP A 121 5.03 -14.29 2.84
N ASN A 122 6.31 -14.02 3.14
CA ASN A 122 7.19 -14.85 3.98
C ASN A 122 7.89 -13.98 5.05
N PRO A 123 7.30 -13.80 6.24
CA PRO A 123 7.85 -12.91 7.28
C PRO A 123 9.11 -13.40 7.99
N THR A 124 9.47 -14.68 7.85
CA THR A 124 10.65 -15.29 8.49
C THR A 124 11.47 -16.08 7.47
N PRO A 125 11.99 -15.43 6.42
CA PRO A 125 12.72 -16.12 5.37
C PRO A 125 14.06 -16.63 5.91
N THR A 126 14.47 -17.79 5.42
CA THR A 126 15.84 -18.28 5.53
C THR A 126 16.80 -17.41 4.70
N HIS A 127 18.11 -17.56 4.93
CA HIS A 127 19.12 -16.86 4.15
C HIS A 127 19.00 -17.10 2.63
N GLU A 128 18.68 -18.33 2.23
CA GLU A 128 18.50 -18.69 0.82
C GLU A 128 17.25 -18.03 0.24
N GLU A 129 16.13 -18.07 0.97
CA GLU A 129 14.90 -17.39 0.55
C GLU A 129 15.07 -15.87 0.48
N CYS A 130 15.93 -15.27 1.33
CA CYS A 130 16.28 -13.86 1.22
C CYS A 130 16.98 -13.54 -0.10
N ARG A 131 17.85 -14.44 -0.59
CA ARG A 131 18.53 -14.29 -1.89
C ARG A 131 17.55 -14.43 -3.03
N ASP A 132 16.66 -15.40 -2.96
CA ASP A 132 15.64 -15.66 -3.98
C ASP A 132 14.63 -14.51 -4.08
N MET A 133 14.23 -13.95 -2.93
CA MET A 133 13.32 -12.80 -2.85
C MET A 133 13.82 -11.61 -3.68
N ILE A 134 15.14 -11.41 -3.71
CA ILE A 134 15.75 -10.27 -4.40
C ILE A 134 16.31 -10.62 -5.78
N ALA A 135 16.23 -11.88 -6.22
CA ALA A 135 16.87 -12.37 -7.44
C ALA A 135 16.39 -11.65 -8.72
N GLY A 136 15.18 -11.08 -8.68
CA GLY A 136 14.64 -10.26 -9.76
C GLY A 136 15.21 -8.84 -9.85
N ASN A 137 16.07 -8.39 -8.95
CA ASN A 137 16.58 -7.01 -8.93
C ASN A 137 18.10 -6.99 -9.10
N LEU A 138 18.58 -6.20 -10.05
CA LEU A 138 20.01 -6.12 -10.34
C LEU A 138 20.67 -4.95 -9.60
N CYS A 139 21.79 -5.23 -8.95
CA CYS A 139 22.66 -4.23 -8.35
C CYS A 139 24.08 -4.37 -8.90
N ARG A 140 24.67 -3.25 -9.34
CA ARG A 140 26.05 -3.23 -9.84
C ARG A 140 27.09 -2.80 -8.81
N CYS A 141 26.66 -2.28 -7.66
CA CYS A 141 27.56 -1.63 -6.69
C CYS A 141 27.84 -2.50 -5.46
N THR A 142 26.83 -3.11 -4.86
CA THR A 142 26.93 -3.70 -3.51
C THR A 142 27.47 -5.13 -3.47
N GLY A 143 27.38 -5.88 -4.57
CA GLY A 143 27.64 -7.33 -4.56
C GLY A 143 26.60 -8.14 -3.78
N TYR A 144 25.42 -7.56 -3.49
CA TYR A 144 24.24 -8.18 -2.86
C TYR A 144 24.35 -8.61 -1.40
N GLN A 145 25.55 -8.84 -0.85
CA GLN A 145 25.72 -9.34 0.52
C GLN A 145 25.02 -8.48 1.58
N ASN A 146 25.18 -7.15 1.51
CA ASN A 146 24.52 -6.23 2.45
C ASN A 146 23.02 -6.06 2.17
N ILE A 147 22.57 -6.32 0.94
CA ILE A 147 21.15 -6.32 0.61
C ILE A 147 20.48 -7.52 1.27
N VAL A 148 21.09 -8.70 1.19
CA VAL A 148 20.58 -9.92 1.84
C VAL A 148 20.51 -9.73 3.36
N LYS A 149 21.57 -9.18 3.98
CA LYS A 149 21.54 -8.81 5.41
C LYS A 149 20.41 -7.82 5.74
N ALA A 150 20.12 -6.88 4.85
CA ALA A 150 19.01 -5.95 5.04
C ALA A 150 17.64 -6.65 4.95
N VAL A 151 17.49 -7.70 4.15
CA VAL A 151 16.25 -8.52 4.13
C VAL A 151 16.07 -9.22 5.47
N GLU A 152 17.10 -9.89 5.96
CA GLU A 152 17.08 -10.59 7.26
C GLU A 152 16.76 -9.60 8.39
N ARG A 153 17.43 -8.45 8.41
CA ARG A 153 17.18 -7.39 9.39
C ARG A 153 15.78 -6.80 9.30
N ALA A 154 15.26 -6.62 8.09
CA ALA A 154 13.90 -6.14 7.88
C ALA A 154 12.85 -7.13 8.42
N ALA A 155 13.10 -8.44 8.28
CA ALA A 155 12.24 -9.48 8.86
C ALA A 155 12.19 -9.36 10.39
N GLU A 156 13.34 -9.23 11.05
CA GLU A 156 13.43 -9.01 12.51
C GLU A 156 12.62 -7.78 12.95
N LEU A 157 12.87 -6.63 12.33
CA LEU A 157 12.18 -5.37 12.64
C LEU A 157 10.66 -5.44 12.41
N GLY A 158 10.23 -6.18 11.39
CA GLY A 158 8.82 -6.40 11.07
C GLY A 158 8.08 -7.17 12.16
N LEU A 159 8.72 -8.18 12.75
CA LEU A 159 8.15 -8.97 13.85
C LEU A 159 7.99 -8.16 15.13
N ASP A 160 8.99 -7.33 15.47
CA ASP A 160 8.95 -6.45 16.64
C ASP A 160 7.80 -5.44 16.55
N THR A 161 7.53 -4.92 15.35
CA THR A 161 6.43 -3.99 15.09
C THR A 161 5.06 -4.64 15.30
N VAL A 162 4.90 -5.92 14.92
CA VAL A 162 3.65 -6.66 15.13
C VAL A 162 3.46 -6.99 16.62
N ALA A 163 4.52 -7.36 17.32
CA ALA A 163 4.48 -7.66 18.75
C ALA A 163 4.18 -6.43 19.63
N ALA A 164 4.64 -5.25 19.23
CA ALA A 164 4.43 -3.99 19.96
C ALA A 164 3.02 -3.38 19.77
N ARG A 165 2.20 -3.89 18.83
CA ARG A 165 0.86 -3.35 18.60
C ARG A 165 -0.07 -3.76 19.75
N PRO A 166 -0.69 -2.81 20.49
CA PRO A 166 -1.63 -3.18 21.54
C PRO A 166 -2.77 -4.02 20.96
N THR A 167 -3.03 -5.17 21.57
CA THR A 167 -4.13 -6.04 21.18
C THR A 167 -5.44 -5.28 21.37
N ARG A 168 -6.15 -5.02 20.26
CA ARG A 168 -7.50 -4.45 20.34
C ARG A 168 -8.36 -5.44 21.13
N PRO A 169 -9.07 -5.02 22.20
CA PRO A 169 -9.96 -5.94 22.89
C PRO A 169 -10.96 -6.49 21.88
N THR A 170 -10.97 -7.82 21.74
CA THR A 170 -11.98 -8.53 20.99
C THR A 170 -13.29 -8.36 21.73
N ASN A 171 -14.22 -7.58 21.19
CA ASN A 171 -15.61 -7.63 21.63
C ASN A 171 -16.12 -9.03 21.33
N ASP A 172 -16.22 -9.84 22.38
CA ASP A 172 -16.83 -11.15 22.35
C ASP A 172 -18.33 -11.02 22.03
N PRO A 173 -18.82 -11.58 20.91
CA PRO A 173 -20.25 -11.55 20.59
C PRO A 173 -21.10 -12.38 21.56
N ALA A 174 -20.50 -13.13 22.51
CA ALA A 174 -21.22 -13.88 23.53
C ALA A 174 -21.62 -13.05 24.78
N ALA A 175 -21.15 -11.80 24.92
CA ALA A 175 -21.59 -10.92 25.99
C ALA A 175 -22.93 -10.25 25.63
N ARG A 176 -24.02 -11.03 25.67
CA ARG A 176 -25.38 -10.49 25.56
C ARG A 176 -25.64 -9.56 26.76
N PRO A 177 -26.00 -8.27 26.57
CA PRO A 177 -26.44 -7.46 27.69
C PRO A 177 -27.75 -8.06 28.24
N THR A 178 -27.73 -8.46 29.51
CA THR A 178 -28.96 -8.83 30.23
C THR A 178 -29.85 -7.61 30.30
N ARG A 179 -30.98 -7.67 29.59
CA ARG A 179 -32.03 -6.64 29.61
C ARG A 179 -32.50 -6.45 31.07
N PRO A 180 -32.59 -5.22 31.59
CA PRO A 180 -33.22 -5.00 32.89
C PRO A 180 -34.69 -5.43 32.80
N THR A 181 -35.12 -6.28 33.72
CA THR A 181 -36.53 -6.62 33.89
C THR A 181 -37.27 -5.37 34.36
N SER A 182 -38.23 -4.90 33.56
CA SER A 182 -39.13 -3.81 33.93
C SER A 182 -40.08 -4.26 35.05
N ASP A 183 -40.03 -3.54 36.16
CA ASP A 183 -40.95 -3.62 37.30
C ASP A 183 -42.35 -3.08 36.92
N PRO A 184 -43.47 -3.78 37.19
CA PRO A 184 -44.79 -3.34 36.77
C PRO A 184 -45.47 -2.54 37.88
N ALA A 185 -45.12 -1.25 38.02
CA ALA A 185 -45.93 -0.32 38.82
C ALA A 185 -45.66 1.14 38.46
N ALA A 186 -46.51 1.70 37.59
CA ALA A 186 -47.08 3.06 37.72
C ALA A 186 -47.71 3.48 36.39
N ARG A 187 -49.04 3.63 36.40
CA ARG A 187 -49.84 4.18 35.31
C ARG A 187 -49.90 5.71 35.45
N PRO A 188 -49.67 6.51 34.40
CA PRO A 188 -50.20 7.86 34.35
C PRO A 188 -51.51 7.89 33.55
N THR A 189 -52.43 8.71 34.07
CA THR A 189 -53.77 8.99 33.56
C THR A 189 -53.75 9.84 32.28
N ARG A 190 -54.70 9.53 31.38
CA ARG A 190 -54.98 10.17 30.09
C ARG A 190 -55.60 11.56 30.25
N PRO A 191 -55.23 12.58 29.46
CA PRO A 191 -56.09 13.72 29.17
C PRO A 191 -56.98 13.44 27.94
N THR A 192 -58.21 13.93 28.02
CA THR A 192 -59.31 13.78 27.08
C THR A 192 -59.33 14.87 25.99
N SER A 193 -59.76 14.44 24.78
CA SER A 193 -60.59 15.16 23.76
C SER A 193 -60.03 16.45 23.11
N GLU A 194 -60.22 16.80 21.84
CA GLU A 194 -61.30 16.57 20.85
C GLU A 194 -60.78 16.54 19.38
N PRO A 195 -61.62 16.10 18.41
CA PRO A 195 -61.32 16.07 16.98
C PRO A 195 -62.00 17.20 16.18
N THR A 196 -61.43 17.60 15.04
CA THR A 196 -62.14 18.03 13.81
C THR A 196 -61.08 18.16 12.70
N ASN A 197 -61.09 17.39 11.60
CA ASN A 197 -62.03 17.24 10.47
C ASN A 197 -61.59 18.08 9.25
N GLY A 198 -61.30 17.37 8.15
CA GLY A 198 -61.66 17.79 6.80
C GLY A 198 -60.67 18.66 6.02
N GLY A 199 -60.43 18.27 4.76
CA GLY A 199 -60.13 19.23 3.71
C GLY A 199 -59.06 18.80 2.71
N GLU A 200 -59.51 18.16 1.62
CA GLU A 200 -58.81 18.04 0.34
C GLU A 200 -58.37 19.41 -0.22
N ALA A 201 -57.29 19.42 -1.01
CA ALA A 201 -57.32 19.74 -2.45
C ALA A 201 -56.08 20.51 -2.93
N SER A 202 -55.58 20.04 -4.09
CA SER A 202 -54.62 20.62 -5.04
C SER A 202 -53.14 20.33 -4.79
#